data_AF-A0A496U0T1-F1
#
_entry.id   AF-A0A496U0T1-F1
#
_cell.length_a   1.000
_cell.length_b   1.000
_cell.length_c   1.000
_cell.angle_alpha   90.00
_cell.angle_beta   90.00
_cell.angle_gamma   90.00
#
_symmetry.space_group_name_H-M   'P 1'
#
loop_
_entity.id
_entity.type
_entity.pdbx_description
1 polymer ?
#
loop_
_entity_poly.entity_id
_entity_poly.type
_entity_poly.pdbx_seq_one_letter_code
_entity_poly.pdbx_strand_id
1 'polypeptide(L)' 'MKQRGANLHCSIVIPVYNEEENVEILYKSIKDVMDRLDNTYEIIFVDDGSTDNTFAILKGLHETDRNVK' A
#
# COMPACT_ATOMS: atom_id res chain seq x y z
N MET A 1 29.13 -6.77 12.05
CA MET A 1 28.17 -5.68 11.76
C MET A 1 26.89 -6.30 11.19
N LYS A 2 25.81 -6.41 11.99
CA LYS A 2 24.49 -6.73 11.43
C LYS A 2 23.97 -5.46 10.76
N GLN A 3 23.70 -5.50 9.47
CA GLN A 3 22.95 -4.45 8.81
C GLN A 3 21.57 -4.37 9.50
N ARG A 4 21.26 -3.25 10.14
CA ARG A 4 19.88 -2.95 10.53
C ARG A 4 19.13 -2.79 9.21
N GLY A 5 18.21 -3.71 8.92
CA GLY A 5 17.20 -3.47 7.88
C GLY A 5 16.55 -2.11 8.13
N ALA A 6 16.16 -1.40 7.07
CA ALA A 6 15.47 -0.12 7.18
C ALA A 6 14.40 -0.23 8.28
N ASN A 7 14.50 0.62 9.30
CA ASN A 7 13.73 0.46 10.53
C ASN A 7 12.28 0.92 10.24
N LEU A 8 11.49 0.03 9.64
CA LEU A 8 10.07 0.22 9.31
C LEU A 8 9.32 0.65 10.56
N HIS A 9 8.77 1.86 10.52
CA HIS A 9 8.12 2.47 11.68
C HIS A 9 6.61 2.18 11.68
N CYS A 10 6.02 1.89 10.53
CA CYS A 10 4.60 1.60 10.40
C CYS A 10 4.32 0.64 9.22
N SER A 11 3.49 -0.38 9.45
CA SER A 11 2.93 -1.21 8.38
C SER A 11 1.41 -1.04 8.40
N ILE A 12 0.85 -0.62 7.26
CA ILE A 12 -0.59 -0.37 7.09
C ILE A 12 -1.15 -1.53 6.27
N VAL A 13 -1.92 -2.41 6.91
CA VAL A 13 -2.45 -3.62 6.26
C VAL A 13 -3.94 -3.44 5.98
N ILE A 14 -4.35 -3.63 4.72
CA ILE A 14 -5.70 -3.29 4.25
C ILE A 14 -6.26 -4.48 3.46
N PRO A 15 -7.27 -5.20 3.98
CA PRO A 15 -8.03 -6.14 3.17
C PRO A 15 -8.91 -5.36 2.19
N VAL A 16 -8.98 -5.83 0.95
CA VAL A 16 -9.76 -5.21 -0.13
C VAL A 16 -10.50 -6.29 -0.92
N TYR A 17 -11.74 -6.00 -1.30
CA TYR A 17 -12.58 -6.89 -2.08
C TYR A 17 -13.55 -6.07 -2.92
N ASN A 18 -13.42 -6.12 -4.25
CA ASN A 18 -14.23 -5.38 -5.22
C ASN A 18 -14.33 -3.86 -4.94
N GLU A 19 -13.17 -3.21 -4.82
CA GLU A 19 -13.01 -1.78 -4.50
C GLU A 19 -12.40 -0.99 -5.67
N GLU A 20 -12.64 -1.39 -6.93
CA GLU A 20 -11.98 -0.79 -8.10
C GLU A 20 -12.17 0.74 -8.22
N GLU A 21 -13.29 1.26 -7.72
CA GLU A 21 -13.59 2.70 -7.72
C GLU A 21 -12.90 3.47 -6.57
N ASN A 22 -12.50 2.77 -5.50
CA ASN A 22 -12.06 3.39 -4.24
C ASN A 22 -10.57 3.19 -3.94
N VAL A 23 -9.97 2.09 -4.41
CA VAL A 23 -8.64 1.65 -3.98
C VAL A 23 -7.54 2.68 -4.28
N GLU A 24 -7.64 3.40 -5.41
CA GLU A 24 -6.70 4.49 -5.72
C GLU A 24 -6.87 5.70 -4.79
N ILE A 25 -8.11 6.05 -4.43
CA ILE A 25 -8.42 7.19 -3.56
C ILE A 25 -7.88 6.91 -2.15
N LEU A 26 -8.08 5.68 -1.67
CA LEU A 26 -7.56 5.20 -0.41
C LEU A 26 -6.02 5.25 -0.39
N TYR A 27 -5.37 4.69 -1.42
CA TYR A 27 -3.91 4.75 -1.57
C TYR A 27 -3.38 6.20 -1.52
N LYS A 28 -3.95 7.11 -2.32
CA LYS A 28 -3.55 8.53 -2.37
C LYS A 28 -3.68 9.18 -1.00
N SER A 29 -4.80 8.94 -0.31
CA SER A 29 -5.06 9.53 1.02
C SER A 29 -4.07 9.07 2.08
N ILE A 30 -3.73 7.77 2.09
CA ILE A 30 -2.72 7.22 3.01
C ILE A 30 -1.35 7.80 2.69
N LYS A 31 -0.96 7.77 1.41
CA LYS A 31 0.33 8.29 0.95
C LYS A 31 0.52 9.75 1.32
N ASP A 32 -0.49 10.59 1.08
CA ASP A 32 -0.45 12.02 1.41
C ASP A 32 -0.21 12.30 2.89
N VAL A 33 -0.73 11.45 3.78
CA VAL A 33 -0.49 11.58 5.23
C VAL A 33 0.89 11.06 5.59
N MET A 34 1.23 9.85 5.11
CA MET A 34 2.47 9.18 5.48
C MET A 34 3.71 9.88 4.93
N ASP A 35 3.65 10.46 3.73
CA ASP A 35 4.75 11.23 3.13
C ASP A 35 5.04 12.55 3.88
N ARG A 36 4.11 13.02 4.73
CA ARG A 36 4.33 14.17 5.64
C ARG A 36 4.95 13.77 6.97
N LEU A 37 4.98 12.47 7.29
CA LEU A 37 5.59 11.96 8.50
C LEU A 37 7.05 11.58 8.18
N ASP A 38 7.99 11.99 9.02
CA ASP A 38 9.41 11.62 8.87
C ASP A 38 9.68 10.19 9.39
N ASN A 39 8.93 9.22 8.86
CA ASN A 39 8.92 7.83 9.27
C ASN A 39 8.86 6.90 8.06
N THR A 40 9.59 5.79 8.09
CA THR A 40 9.48 4.76 7.05
C THR A 40 8.22 3.93 7.22
N TYR A 41 7.55 3.60 6.11
CA TYR A 41 6.29 2.88 6.13
C TYR A 41 6.13 1.93 4.93
N GLU A 42 5.20 1.01 5.07
CA GLU A 42 4.68 0.19 3.97
C GLU A 42 3.15 0.12 4.01
N ILE A 43 2.54 -0.06 2.84
CA ILE A 43 1.11 -0.29 2.65
C ILE A 43 0.98 -1.67 2.05
N ILE A 44 0.36 -2.59 2.78
CA ILE A 44 0.16 -3.98 2.36
C ILE A 44 -1.32 -4.14 1.99
N PHE A 45 -1.62 -4.29 0.71
CA PHE A 45 -2.97 -4.60 0.26
C PHE A 45 -3.18 -6.11 0.19
N VAL A 46 -4.23 -6.60 0.82
CA VAL A 46 -4.61 -8.01 0.80
C VAL A 46 -5.89 -8.13 -0.01
N ASP A 47 -5.74 -8.45 -1.30
CA ASP A 47 -6.90 -8.74 -2.15
C ASP A 47 -7.55 -10.06 -1.71
N ASP A 48 -8.82 -9.99 -1.28
CA ASP A 48 -9.60 -11.13 -0.78
C ASP A 48 -10.38 -11.81 -1.91
N GLY A 49 -9.75 -11.97 -3.07
CA GLY A 49 -10.33 -12.63 -4.23
C GLY A 49 -11.30 -11.75 -5.02
N SER A 50 -10.94 -10.49 -5.27
CA SER A 50 -11.78 -9.58 -6.07
C SER A 50 -12.03 -10.14 -7.47
N THR A 51 -13.22 -9.87 -7.99
CA THR A 51 -13.67 -10.28 -9.33
C THR A 51 -13.75 -9.12 -10.31
N ASP A 52 -13.49 -7.90 -9.85
CA ASP A 52 -13.43 -6.67 -10.64
C ASP A 52 -11.96 -6.26 -10.92
N ASN A 53 -11.69 -5.00 -11.30
CA ASN A 53 -10.34 -4.55 -11.61
C ASN A 53 -9.48 -4.21 -10.37
N THR A 54 -9.95 -4.44 -9.14
CA THR A 54 -9.21 -4.10 -7.90
C THR A 54 -7.79 -4.63 -7.92
N PHE A 55 -7.60 -5.92 -8.19
CA PHE A 55 -6.27 -6.53 -8.21
C PHE A 55 -5.36 -5.93 -9.30
N ALA A 56 -5.90 -5.61 -10.48
CA ALA A 56 -5.13 -5.01 -11.56
C ALA A 56 -4.63 -3.60 -11.19
N ILE A 57 -5.47 -2.81 -10.53
CA ILE A 57 -5.11 -1.48 -10.02
C ILE A 57 -4.02 -1.60 -8.95
N LEU A 58 -4.20 -2.48 -7.96
CA LEU A 58 -3.22 -2.74 -6.89
C LEU A 58 -1.85 -3.16 -7.44
N LYS A 59 -1.84 -4.03 -8.46
CA LYS A 59 -0.61 -4.44 -9.12
C LYS A 59 0.11 -3.25 -9.77
N GLY A 60 -0.62 -2.36 -10.43
CA GLY A 60 -0.05 -1.13 -11.00
C GLY A 60 0.54 -0.20 -9.92
N LEU A 61 -0.11 -0.09 -8.76
CA LEU A 61 0.43 0.66 -7.62
C LEU A 61 1.71 0.03 -7.08
N HIS A 62 1.78 -1.30 -6.94
CA HIS A 62 2.98 -2.01 -6.51
C HIS A 62 4.18 -1.82 -7.46
N GLU A 63 3.94 -1.80 -8.77
CA GLU A 63 4.98 -1.59 -9.78
C GLU A 63 5.56 -0.16 -9.76
N THR A 64 4.78 0.82 -9.30
CA THR A 64 5.14 2.24 -9.35
C THR A 64 5.56 2.83 -8.00
N ASP A 65 5.14 2.23 -6.88
CA ASP A 65 5.45 2.68 -5.53
C ASP A 65 6.06 1.56 -4.68
N ARG A 66 7.35 1.70 -4.36
CA ARG A 66 8.09 0.73 -3.54
C ARG A 66 7.52 0.51 -2.13
N ASN A 67 6.73 1.46 -1.62
CA ASN A 67 6.12 1.37 -0.30
C ASN A 67 4.85 0.50 -0.34
N VAL A 68 4.31 0.18 -1.52
CA VAL A 68 3.15 -0.71 -1.70
C VAL A 68 3.62 -2.16 -1.81
N LYS A 69 2.99 -3.06 -1.04
CA LYS A 69 3.27 -4.50 -0.95
C LYS A 69 2.03 -5.31 -1.30
#